data_AF-A0A1I2WM39-F1
#
_entry.id   AF-A0A1I2WM39-F1
#
_cell.length_a   1.000
_cell.length_b   1.000
_cell.length_c   1.000
_cell.angle_alpha   90.00
_cell.angle_beta   90.00
_cell.angle_gamma   90.00
#
_symmetry.space_group_name_H-M   'P 1'
#
loop_
_entity.id
_entity.type
_entity.pdbx_description
1 polymer ?
#
loop_
_entity_poly.entity_id
_entity_poly.type
_entity_poly.pdbx_seq_one_letter_code
_entity_poly.pdbx_strand_id
1 'polypeptide(L)'
;GAPFSPAISFAGGAAAAAYAAKRGYMQSGFDYHNAKDIAFALGTKPDVLAVGGVFGILGYWLTVISATFAMPYDHIAMGVVLSALFHRLILGYDVIGKVRGKGILDMTPFEREEMRTADGSAPGGGAVADGGTVNRLAVEPWLPHQYEWGNVAAMGAVAGIFGGYIAMATGSAFLAFGISAASLLFLNLGVERIPVTHHMTLPAGTAALAFTAGGSQGSAAVALLVAGVFGLACGLFGELFQRIFYAHGDTHWDPPAAAIVFGTFLVFVLYAVGVFPDSSWVATLGI
;
A
#
# COMPACT_ATOMS: atom_id res chain seq x y z
N GLY A 1 9.28 1.68 -18.00
CA GLY A 1 8.38 2.37 -18.95
C GLY A 1 6.95 2.35 -18.44
N ALA A 2 6.05 3.14 -19.02
CA ALA A 2 4.69 3.33 -18.51
C ALA A 2 3.90 2.03 -18.17
N PRO A 3 3.94 0.95 -18.97
CA PRO A 3 3.20 -0.29 -18.65
C PRO A 3 3.62 -0.99 -17.35
N PHE A 4 4.84 -0.73 -16.87
CA PHE A 4 5.35 -1.30 -15.60
C PHE A 4 5.09 -0.39 -14.39
N SER A 5 4.36 0.72 -14.58
CA SER A 5 3.90 1.54 -13.47
C SER A 5 3.00 0.71 -12.53
N PRO A 6 3.16 0.80 -11.20
CA PRO A 6 2.27 0.14 -10.25
C PRO A 6 0.79 0.49 -10.47
N ALA A 7 0.47 1.72 -10.87
CA ALA A 7 -0.89 2.12 -11.20
C ALA A 7 -1.48 1.34 -12.40
N ILE A 8 -0.65 0.72 -13.23
CA ILE A 8 -1.10 -0.07 -14.38
C ILE A 8 -0.98 -1.56 -14.09
N SER A 9 0.23 -2.06 -13.89
CA SER A 9 0.49 -3.50 -13.79
C SER A 9 0.03 -4.08 -12.46
N PHE A 10 0.39 -3.44 -11.35
CA PHE A 10 0.03 -3.91 -10.01
C PHE A 10 -1.45 -3.72 -9.72
N ALA A 11 -1.99 -2.53 -9.98
CA ALA A 11 -3.43 -2.26 -9.80
C ALA A 11 -4.31 -3.16 -10.68
N GLY A 12 -3.91 -3.38 -11.93
CA GLY A 12 -4.55 -4.34 -12.83
C GLY A 12 -4.48 -5.78 -12.29
N GLY A 13 -3.32 -6.21 -11.80
CA GLY A 13 -3.12 -7.52 -11.18
C GLY A 13 -4.00 -7.73 -9.94
N ALA A 14 -4.09 -6.75 -9.05
CA ALA A 14 -4.94 -6.81 -7.86
C ALA A 14 -6.43 -6.93 -8.22
N ALA A 15 -6.90 -6.17 -9.22
CA ALA A 15 -8.28 -6.29 -9.71
C ALA A 15 -8.54 -7.64 -10.40
N ALA A 16 -7.56 -8.16 -11.14
CA ALA A 16 -7.63 -9.49 -11.77
C ALA A 16 -7.71 -10.61 -10.71
N ALA A 17 -6.93 -10.51 -9.63
CA ALA A 17 -7.01 -11.44 -8.49
C ALA A 17 -8.38 -11.37 -7.81
N ALA A 18 -8.90 -10.15 -7.57
CA ALA A 18 -10.24 -9.97 -7.04
C ALA A 18 -11.32 -10.61 -7.92
N TYR A 19 -11.27 -10.39 -9.23
CA TYR A 19 -12.19 -11.03 -10.17
C TYR A 19 -12.05 -12.55 -10.19
N ALA A 20 -10.82 -13.07 -10.27
CA ALA A 20 -10.56 -14.50 -10.33
C ALA A 20 -11.04 -15.21 -9.05
N ALA A 21 -10.80 -14.63 -7.88
CA ALA A 21 -11.32 -15.14 -6.61
C ALA A 21 -12.85 -15.15 -6.60
N LYS A 22 -13.51 -14.04 -7.01
CA LYS A 22 -14.98 -13.97 -7.09
C LYS A 22 -15.57 -15.05 -7.99
N ARG A 23 -14.86 -15.42 -9.05
CA ARG A 23 -15.27 -16.46 -10.00
C ARG A 23 -14.93 -17.87 -9.55
N GLY A 24 -14.28 -18.03 -8.39
CA GLY A 24 -13.79 -19.32 -7.90
C GLY A 24 -12.63 -19.90 -8.72
N TYR A 25 -11.90 -19.05 -9.46
CA TYR A 25 -10.76 -19.47 -10.30
C TYR A 25 -9.44 -19.55 -9.53
N MET A 26 -9.41 -19.12 -8.27
CA MET A 26 -8.23 -19.14 -7.42
C MET A 26 -8.35 -20.21 -6.33
N GLN A 27 -7.30 -21.01 -6.18
CA GLN A 27 -7.09 -21.94 -5.07
C GLN A 27 -5.64 -21.79 -4.65
N SER A 28 -5.34 -20.70 -3.95
CA SER A 28 -3.98 -20.33 -3.57
C SER A 28 -3.41 -21.16 -2.41
N GLY A 29 -4.29 -21.70 -1.55
CA GLY A 29 -3.88 -22.22 -0.25
C GLY A 29 -3.50 -21.12 0.75
N PHE A 30 -3.77 -19.85 0.43
CA PHE A 30 -3.51 -18.70 1.28
C PHE A 30 -4.44 -18.68 2.50
N ASP A 31 -3.91 -18.28 3.66
CA ASP A 31 -4.66 -18.27 4.93
C ASP A 31 -5.77 -17.20 5.00
N TYR A 32 -5.77 -16.28 4.03
CA TYR A 32 -6.72 -15.17 3.91
C TYR A 32 -7.66 -15.37 2.71
N HIS A 33 -8.54 -14.40 2.46
CA HIS A 33 -9.37 -14.43 1.27
C HIS A 33 -8.50 -14.47 -0.01
N ASN A 34 -8.81 -15.37 -0.96
CA ASN A 34 -8.03 -15.58 -2.19
C ASN A 34 -7.76 -14.28 -2.98
N ALA A 35 -8.68 -13.32 -2.98
CA ALA A 35 -8.50 -12.01 -3.64
C ALA A 35 -7.41 -11.10 -3.02
N LYS A 36 -6.83 -11.49 -1.88
CA LYS A 36 -5.67 -10.81 -1.28
C LYS A 36 -4.34 -11.39 -1.74
N ASP A 37 -4.33 -12.62 -2.25
CA ASP A 37 -3.12 -13.27 -2.73
C ASP A 37 -2.74 -12.75 -4.12
N ILE A 38 -2.09 -11.60 -4.13
CA ILE A 38 -1.60 -10.93 -5.33
C ILE A 38 -0.29 -11.54 -5.86
N ALA A 39 0.34 -12.48 -5.14
CA ALA A 39 1.51 -13.21 -5.60
C ALA A 39 1.12 -14.47 -6.40
N PHE A 40 -0.14 -14.91 -6.30
CA PHE A 40 -0.67 -16.04 -7.04
C PHE A 40 -0.62 -15.82 -8.56
N ALA A 41 -0.01 -16.76 -9.28
CA ALA A 41 0.06 -16.73 -10.74
C ALA A 41 -1.30 -17.12 -11.36
N LEU A 42 -2.04 -16.12 -11.84
CA LEU A 42 -3.40 -16.27 -12.39
C LEU A 42 -3.49 -17.01 -13.75
N GLY A 43 -2.34 -17.31 -14.38
CA GLY A 43 -2.28 -18.01 -15.67
C GLY A 43 -2.73 -17.16 -16.86
N THR A 44 -3.20 -17.82 -17.92
CA THR A 44 -3.48 -17.20 -19.25
C THR A 44 -4.97 -17.05 -19.56
N LYS A 45 -5.84 -17.12 -18.54
CA LYS A 45 -7.28 -17.11 -18.76
C LYS A 45 -7.75 -15.76 -19.34
N PRO A 46 -8.39 -15.73 -20.53
CA PRO A 46 -8.64 -14.47 -21.23
C PRO A 46 -9.50 -13.45 -20.50
N ASP A 47 -10.52 -13.89 -19.74
CA ASP A 47 -11.39 -12.98 -19.00
C ASP A 47 -10.67 -12.34 -17.80
N VAL A 48 -9.81 -13.10 -17.11
CA VAL A 48 -8.96 -12.57 -16.02
C VAL A 48 -7.94 -11.57 -16.57
N LEU A 49 -7.29 -11.89 -17.70
CA LEU A 49 -6.38 -10.97 -18.39
C LEU A 49 -7.08 -9.69 -18.85
N ALA A 50 -8.31 -9.81 -19.37
CA ALA A 50 -9.11 -8.67 -19.80
C ALA A 50 -9.46 -7.74 -18.63
N VAL A 51 -9.87 -8.30 -17.48
CA VAL A 51 -10.12 -7.50 -16.27
C VAL A 51 -8.85 -6.79 -15.82
N GLY A 52 -7.71 -7.48 -15.76
CA GLY A 52 -6.44 -6.86 -15.41
C GLY A 52 -6.06 -5.73 -16.37
N GLY A 53 -6.26 -5.92 -17.68
CA GLY A 53 -6.03 -4.90 -18.69
C GLY A 53 -6.93 -3.67 -18.53
N VAL A 54 -8.24 -3.86 -18.27
CA VAL A 54 -9.19 -2.76 -18.05
C VAL A 54 -8.82 -1.93 -16.82
N PHE A 55 -8.48 -2.57 -15.70
CA PHE A 55 -8.05 -1.87 -14.50
C PHE A 55 -6.67 -1.22 -14.65
N GLY A 56 -5.78 -1.79 -15.45
CA GLY A 56 -4.53 -1.13 -15.83
C GLY A 56 -4.75 0.17 -16.62
N ILE A 57 -5.71 0.16 -17.57
CA ILE A 57 -6.13 1.38 -18.30
C ILE A 57 -6.76 2.39 -17.33
N LEU A 58 -7.60 1.94 -16.41
CA LEU A 58 -8.20 2.81 -15.39
C LEU A 58 -7.13 3.50 -14.54
N GLY A 59 -6.17 2.74 -14.01
CA GLY A 59 -5.11 3.31 -13.17
C GLY A 59 -4.14 4.24 -13.92
N TYR A 60 -3.91 4.00 -15.22
CA TYR A 60 -3.24 4.98 -16.09
C TYR A 60 -4.00 6.32 -16.10
N TRP A 61 -5.32 6.28 -16.37
CA TRP A 61 -6.12 7.51 -16.43
C TRP A 61 -6.26 8.20 -15.08
N LEU A 62 -6.33 7.46 -13.98
CA LEU A 62 -6.32 8.06 -12.63
C LEU A 62 -5.02 8.81 -12.34
N THR A 63 -3.90 8.25 -12.79
CA THR A 63 -2.58 8.92 -12.71
C THR A 63 -2.56 10.18 -13.58
N VAL A 64 -3.00 10.09 -14.84
CA VAL A 64 -3.04 11.22 -15.77
C VAL A 64 -3.94 12.35 -15.27
N ILE A 65 -5.13 12.02 -14.76
CA ILE A 65 -6.07 13.00 -14.21
C ILE A 65 -5.45 13.71 -13.01
N SER A 66 -4.88 12.94 -12.06
CA SER A 66 -4.21 13.52 -10.89
C SER A 66 -3.06 14.45 -11.30
N ALA A 67 -2.27 14.06 -12.30
CA ALA A 67 -1.20 14.88 -12.86
C ALA A 67 -1.71 16.14 -13.55
N THR A 68 -2.78 16.03 -14.34
CA THR A 68 -3.39 17.15 -15.07
C THR A 68 -3.85 18.25 -14.12
N PHE A 69 -4.38 17.89 -12.95
CA PHE A 69 -4.82 18.83 -11.93
C PHE A 69 -3.73 19.19 -10.92
N ALA A 70 -2.47 18.80 -11.17
CA ALA A 70 -1.34 19.03 -10.27
C ALA A 70 -1.63 18.63 -8.81
N MET A 71 -2.34 17.51 -8.63
CA MET A 71 -2.80 17.07 -7.32
C MET A 71 -1.61 16.85 -6.38
N PRO A 72 -1.69 17.27 -5.11
CA PRO A 72 -0.51 17.43 -4.26
C PRO A 72 -0.10 16.14 -3.55
N TYR A 73 0.10 15.07 -4.32
CA TYR A 73 0.53 13.75 -3.83
C TYR A 73 1.15 12.95 -4.98
N ASP A 74 1.72 11.79 -4.68
CA ASP A 74 2.15 10.83 -5.70
C ASP A 74 0.94 10.36 -6.55
N HIS A 75 0.91 10.78 -7.82
CA HIS A 75 -0.18 10.45 -8.74
C HIS A 75 -0.27 8.95 -9.06
N ILE A 76 0.86 8.25 -9.06
CA ILE A 76 0.92 6.80 -9.34
C ILE A 76 0.36 6.04 -8.14
N ALA A 77 0.81 6.37 -6.92
CA ALA A 77 0.31 5.74 -5.71
C ALA A 77 -1.19 6.00 -5.51
N MET A 78 -1.67 7.22 -5.81
CA MET A 78 -3.10 7.50 -5.81
C MET A 78 -3.87 6.67 -6.84
N GLY A 79 -3.29 6.46 -8.03
CA GLY A 79 -3.84 5.57 -9.04
C GLY A 79 -4.06 4.14 -8.52
N VAL A 80 -3.08 3.60 -7.77
CA VAL A 80 -3.21 2.28 -7.12
C VAL A 80 -4.33 2.28 -6.08
N VAL A 81 -4.37 3.27 -5.20
CA VAL A 81 -5.37 3.38 -4.11
C VAL A 81 -6.79 3.48 -4.68
N LEU A 82 -7.01 4.36 -5.65
CA LEU A 82 -8.32 4.57 -6.27
C LEU A 82 -8.75 3.37 -7.13
N SER A 83 -7.83 2.74 -7.85
CA SER A 83 -8.12 1.51 -8.60
C SER A 83 -8.61 0.41 -7.66
N ALA A 84 -7.99 0.27 -6.47
CA ALA A 84 -8.41 -0.71 -5.48
C ALA A 84 -9.84 -0.46 -4.95
N LEU A 85 -10.17 0.81 -4.69
CA LEU A 85 -11.54 1.21 -4.37
C LEU A 85 -12.51 0.83 -5.50
N PHE A 86 -12.16 1.16 -6.75
CA PHE A 86 -13.04 0.87 -7.89
C PHE A 86 -13.24 -0.62 -8.13
N HIS A 87 -12.22 -1.48 -7.99
CA HIS A 87 -12.45 -2.92 -8.15
C HIS A 87 -13.36 -3.46 -7.06
N ARG A 88 -13.30 -2.93 -5.83
CA ARG A 88 -14.24 -3.32 -4.77
C ARG A 88 -15.66 -2.92 -5.14
N LEU A 89 -15.88 -1.67 -5.53
CA LEU A 89 -17.21 -1.16 -5.90
C LEU A 89 -17.79 -1.90 -7.12
N ILE A 90 -17.00 -2.07 -8.19
CA ILE A 90 -17.44 -2.69 -9.44
C ILE A 90 -17.69 -4.19 -9.25
N LEU A 91 -16.82 -4.88 -8.50
CA LEU A 91 -16.96 -6.30 -8.23
C LEU A 91 -17.82 -6.58 -7.00
N GLY A 92 -18.46 -5.58 -6.37
CA GLY A 92 -19.38 -5.77 -5.25
C GLY A 92 -18.75 -6.38 -3.99
N TYR A 93 -17.50 -6.05 -3.70
CA TYR A 93 -16.85 -6.31 -2.41
C TYR A 93 -17.09 -5.16 -1.44
N ASP A 94 -17.07 -5.45 -0.14
CA ASP A 94 -17.15 -4.42 0.89
C ASP A 94 -15.93 -3.48 0.87
N VAL A 95 -16.18 -2.19 1.07
CA VAL A 95 -15.12 -1.16 1.12
C VAL A 95 -14.25 -1.29 2.37
N ILE A 96 -14.82 -1.63 3.51
CA ILE A 96 -14.10 -1.84 4.79
C ILE A 96 -14.15 -3.31 5.22
N GLY A 97 -15.29 -3.97 4.99
CA GLY A 97 -15.56 -5.34 5.43
C GLY A 97 -16.05 -5.42 6.88
N LYS A 98 -16.48 -6.60 7.28
CA LYS A 98 -17.10 -6.82 8.59
C LYS A 98 -16.03 -6.89 9.68
N VAL A 99 -16.11 -5.98 10.65
CA VAL A 99 -15.24 -5.99 11.84
C VAL A 99 -15.55 -7.19 12.73
N ARG A 100 -14.52 -7.96 13.09
CA ARG A 100 -14.64 -9.20 13.88
C ARG A 100 -13.90 -9.19 15.22
N GLY A 101 -13.33 -8.05 15.62
CA GLY A 101 -12.74 -7.83 16.94
C GLY A 101 -13.55 -6.87 17.79
N LYS A 102 -12.94 -6.38 18.88
CA LYS A 102 -13.48 -5.31 19.74
C LYS A 102 -13.68 -3.98 19.00
N GLY A 103 -13.03 -3.81 17.86
CA GLY A 103 -13.14 -2.62 17.02
C GLY A 103 -12.34 -2.77 15.73
N ILE A 104 -12.42 -1.76 14.86
CA ILE A 104 -11.80 -1.78 13.54
C ILE A 104 -10.26 -1.88 13.58
N LEU A 105 -9.63 -1.46 14.69
CA LEU A 105 -8.18 -1.53 14.86
C LEU A 105 -7.70 -2.78 15.64
N ASP A 106 -8.63 -3.63 16.08
CA ASP A 106 -8.32 -4.79 16.92
C ASP A 106 -7.79 -5.96 16.09
N MET A 107 -6.50 -6.27 16.26
CA MET A 107 -5.83 -7.41 15.63
C MET A 107 -5.78 -8.65 16.53
N THR A 108 -6.31 -8.60 17.75
CA THR A 108 -6.25 -9.75 18.67
C THR A 108 -6.97 -11.02 18.18
N PRO A 109 -8.00 -10.98 17.30
CA PRO A 109 -8.52 -12.19 16.67
C PRO A 109 -7.48 -12.91 15.80
N PHE A 110 -6.62 -12.16 15.10
CA PHE A 110 -5.51 -12.73 14.34
C PHE A 110 -4.50 -13.41 15.28
N GLU A 111 -4.14 -12.76 16.39
CA GLU A 111 -3.21 -13.31 17.40
C GLU A 111 -3.72 -14.61 18.05
N ARG A 112 -5.04 -14.77 18.14
CA ARG A 112 -5.69 -15.99 18.68
C ARG A 112 -5.97 -17.03 17.60
N GLU A 113 -5.57 -16.78 16.36
CA GLU A 113 -5.87 -17.63 15.20
C GLU A 113 -7.37 -17.93 15.08
N GLU A 114 -8.21 -16.93 15.38
CA GLU A 114 -9.66 -17.08 15.34
C GLU A 114 -10.11 -17.28 13.88
N MET A 115 -10.79 -18.39 13.60
CA MET A 115 -11.22 -18.77 12.26
C MET A 115 -12.68 -18.40 12.00
N ARG A 116 -13.02 -18.13 10.73
CA ARG A 116 -14.40 -17.90 10.25
C ARG A 116 -14.70 -18.73 9.00
N THR A 117 -15.98 -19.05 8.81
CA THR A 117 -16.47 -19.72 7.60
C THR A 117 -16.77 -18.73 6.47
N ALA A 118 -16.89 -19.27 5.25
CA ALA A 118 -17.20 -18.57 4.00
C ALA A 118 -18.37 -17.57 4.11
N ASP A 119 -19.44 -17.98 4.79
CA ASP A 119 -20.68 -17.23 4.98
C ASP A 119 -20.58 -16.16 6.10
N GLY A 120 -19.42 -16.08 6.75
CA GLY A 120 -19.16 -15.15 7.83
C GLY A 120 -19.75 -15.54 9.19
N SER A 121 -20.25 -16.77 9.32
CA SER A 121 -20.70 -17.41 10.57
C SER A 121 -19.53 -17.94 11.42
N ALA A 122 -19.82 -18.32 12.66
CA ALA A 122 -18.99 -19.31 13.37
C ALA A 122 -19.13 -20.68 12.67
N PRO A 123 -18.17 -21.62 12.83
CA PRO A 123 -18.15 -22.88 12.08
C PRO A 123 -19.49 -23.64 12.15
N GLY A 124 -20.19 -23.76 11.02
CA GLY A 124 -21.47 -24.50 10.94
C GLY A 124 -22.48 -24.08 9.86
N GLY A 125 -22.20 -23.11 8.99
CA GLY A 125 -23.12 -22.62 7.95
C GLY A 125 -22.62 -22.83 6.51
N GLY A 126 -23.56 -23.13 5.60
CA GLY A 126 -23.30 -23.50 4.20
C GLY A 126 -22.77 -22.37 3.32
N ALA A 127 -22.13 -22.76 2.21
CA ALA A 127 -21.31 -21.92 1.34
C ALA A 127 -22.05 -20.74 0.67
N VAL A 128 -21.43 -19.57 0.71
CA VAL A 128 -21.75 -18.41 -0.16
C VAL A 128 -20.77 -18.42 -1.34
N ALA A 129 -21.28 -18.13 -2.54
CA ALA A 129 -20.53 -18.17 -3.80
C ALA A 129 -19.66 -16.89 -4.01
N ASP A 130 -18.76 -16.61 -3.07
CA ASP A 130 -17.79 -15.49 -3.14
C ASP A 130 -16.33 -15.95 -3.31
N GLY A 131 -16.09 -17.26 -3.41
CA GLY A 131 -14.75 -17.86 -3.48
C GLY A 131 -14.11 -18.14 -2.10
N GLY A 132 -14.84 -17.94 -1.01
CA GLY A 132 -14.41 -18.17 0.37
C GLY A 132 -14.56 -19.60 0.88
N THR A 133 -14.35 -20.63 0.06
CA THR A 133 -14.64 -22.05 0.39
C THR A 133 -13.86 -22.66 1.56
N VAL A 134 -13.03 -21.90 2.27
CA VAL A 134 -12.11 -22.39 3.31
C VAL A 134 -12.32 -21.60 4.60
N ASN A 135 -12.18 -22.29 5.74
CA ASN A 135 -11.97 -21.63 7.02
C ASN A 135 -10.78 -20.67 6.87
N ARG A 136 -11.02 -19.38 7.04
CA ARG A 136 -9.96 -18.34 6.98
C ARG A 136 -9.89 -17.57 8.27
N LEU A 137 -8.82 -16.82 8.48
CA LEU A 137 -8.67 -15.99 9.67
C LEU A 137 -9.77 -14.92 9.76
N ALA A 138 -10.23 -14.65 10.98
CA ALA A 138 -11.28 -13.66 11.24
C ALA A 138 -10.79 -12.23 10.96
N VAL A 139 -9.51 -11.97 11.20
CA VAL A 139 -8.81 -10.73 10.86
C VAL A 139 -7.55 -11.10 10.10
N GLU A 140 -7.33 -10.46 8.96
CA GLU A 140 -6.37 -10.88 7.95
C GLU A 140 -5.37 -9.74 7.67
N PRO A 141 -4.38 -9.51 8.55
CA PRO A 141 -3.43 -8.39 8.41
C PRO A 141 -2.57 -8.54 7.15
N TRP A 142 -2.28 -7.43 6.47
CA TRP A 142 -1.57 -7.49 5.17
C TRP A 142 -0.16 -8.11 5.23
N LEU A 143 0.57 -7.89 6.34
CA LEU A 143 1.86 -8.50 6.63
C LEU A 143 1.83 -9.05 8.06
N PRO A 144 1.59 -10.36 8.26
CA PRO A 144 1.47 -10.96 9.59
C PRO A 144 2.76 -10.86 10.42
N HIS A 145 3.92 -10.67 9.80
CA HIS A 145 5.19 -10.44 10.48
C HIS A 145 5.52 -8.96 10.72
N GLN A 146 4.72 -8.03 10.20
CA GLN A 146 5.04 -6.60 10.14
C GLN A 146 3.83 -5.68 10.45
N TYR A 147 3.06 -5.98 11.52
CA TYR A 147 1.86 -5.22 11.89
C TYR A 147 1.88 -4.62 13.31
N GLU A 148 2.83 -5.02 14.15
CA GLU A 148 2.94 -4.46 15.50
C GLU A 148 3.36 -2.98 15.45
N TRP A 149 2.58 -2.11 16.10
CA TRP A 149 2.80 -0.66 16.06
C TRP A 149 4.23 -0.23 16.43
N GLY A 150 4.80 -0.82 17.48
CA GLY A 150 6.17 -0.51 17.93
C GLY A 150 7.22 -0.90 16.89
N ASN A 151 7.08 -2.09 16.30
CA ASN A 151 8.00 -2.58 15.27
C ASN A 151 7.89 -1.72 14.01
N VAL A 152 6.67 -1.43 13.56
CA VAL A 152 6.40 -0.57 12.39
C VAL A 152 6.96 0.84 12.60
N ALA A 153 6.79 1.43 13.79
CA ALA A 153 7.36 2.73 14.12
C ALA A 153 8.89 2.73 14.06
N ALA A 154 9.53 1.71 14.66
CA ALA A 154 10.99 1.57 14.67
C ALA A 154 11.54 1.36 13.26
N MET A 155 10.93 0.45 12.46
CA MET A 155 11.30 0.24 11.07
C MET A 155 11.09 1.51 10.23
N GLY A 156 9.98 2.21 10.43
CA GLY A 156 9.70 3.48 9.76
C GLY A 156 10.76 4.53 10.03
N ALA A 157 11.18 4.71 11.29
CA ALA A 157 12.23 5.65 11.64
C ALA A 157 13.58 5.28 11.00
N VAL A 158 13.99 4.01 11.11
CA VAL A 158 15.28 3.52 10.58
C VAL A 158 15.30 3.58 9.04
N ALA A 159 14.26 3.06 8.38
CA ALA A 159 14.14 3.11 6.94
C ALA A 159 14.01 4.56 6.45
N GLY A 160 13.32 5.42 7.20
CA GLY A 160 13.21 6.85 6.90
C GLY A 160 14.56 7.55 6.92
N ILE A 161 15.36 7.36 7.96
CA ILE A 161 16.73 7.90 8.05
C ILE A 161 17.59 7.39 6.89
N PHE A 162 17.55 6.10 6.60
CA PHE A 162 18.27 5.51 5.47
C PHE A 162 17.83 6.13 4.14
N GLY A 163 16.52 6.26 3.91
CA GLY A 163 15.95 6.88 2.71
C GLY A 163 16.37 8.34 2.54
N GLY A 164 16.29 9.12 3.62
CA GLY A 164 16.75 10.51 3.65
C GLY A 164 18.25 10.64 3.38
N TYR A 165 19.08 9.78 3.98
CA TYR A 165 20.52 9.77 3.75
C TYR A 165 20.86 9.52 2.27
N ILE A 166 20.30 8.47 1.68
CA ILE A 166 20.54 8.13 0.26
C ILE A 166 20.04 9.26 -0.65
N ALA A 167 18.87 9.84 -0.35
CA ALA A 167 18.34 10.94 -1.14
C ALA A 167 19.25 12.17 -1.10
N MET A 168 19.70 12.59 0.08
CA MET A 168 20.63 13.72 0.20
C MET A 168 22.00 13.44 -0.46
N ALA A 169 22.51 12.22 -0.35
CA ALA A 169 23.81 11.85 -0.91
C ALA A 169 23.80 11.79 -2.45
N THR A 170 22.63 11.51 -3.05
CA THR A 170 22.53 11.26 -4.51
C THR A 170 21.67 12.27 -5.26
N GLY A 171 20.93 13.12 -4.54
CA GLY A 171 19.91 14.01 -5.11
C GLY A 171 18.63 13.29 -5.57
N SER A 172 18.47 11.99 -5.32
CA SER A 172 17.34 11.20 -5.81
C SER A 172 16.43 10.72 -4.69
N ALA A 173 15.20 11.24 -4.64
CA ALA A 173 14.16 10.75 -3.73
C ALA A 173 13.79 9.27 -4.00
N PHE A 174 14.02 8.78 -5.22
CA PHE A 174 13.54 7.48 -5.68
C PHE A 174 14.55 6.34 -5.52
N LEU A 175 15.83 6.62 -5.23
CA LEU A 175 16.86 5.57 -5.22
C LEU A 175 16.65 4.58 -4.07
N ALA A 176 16.46 5.08 -2.83
CA ALA A 176 16.17 4.22 -1.68
C ALA A 176 14.82 3.50 -1.83
N PHE A 177 13.82 4.19 -2.40
CA PHE A 177 12.55 3.58 -2.78
C PHE A 177 12.76 2.39 -3.72
N GLY A 178 13.54 2.56 -4.79
CA GLY A 178 13.83 1.50 -5.75
C GLY A 178 14.51 0.29 -5.11
N ILE A 179 15.45 0.52 -4.19
CA ILE A 179 16.11 -0.55 -3.42
C ILE A 179 15.08 -1.30 -2.54
N SER A 180 14.27 -0.57 -1.77
CA SER A 180 13.22 -1.14 -0.90
C SER A 180 12.07 -1.78 -1.69
N ALA A 181 11.79 -1.33 -2.91
CA ALA A 181 10.76 -1.91 -3.77
C ALA A 181 11.30 -3.18 -4.46
N ALA A 182 12.57 -3.19 -4.87
CA ALA A 182 13.21 -4.36 -5.43
C ALA A 182 13.27 -5.53 -4.43
N SER A 183 13.37 -5.26 -3.13
CA SER A 183 13.33 -6.31 -2.10
C SER A 183 11.99 -7.05 -2.03
N LEU A 184 10.89 -6.51 -2.59
CA LEU A 184 9.62 -7.23 -2.69
C LEU A 184 9.69 -8.47 -3.59
N LEU A 185 10.74 -8.59 -4.40
CA LEU A 185 11.02 -9.85 -5.11
C LEU A 185 11.11 -11.03 -4.14
N PHE A 186 11.69 -10.83 -2.95
CA PHE A 186 11.83 -11.90 -1.96
C PHE A 186 10.48 -12.37 -1.39
N LEU A 187 9.47 -11.50 -1.29
CA LEU A 187 8.10 -11.94 -0.97
C LEU A 187 7.54 -12.87 -2.05
N ASN A 188 7.74 -12.52 -3.33
CA ASN A 188 7.33 -13.39 -4.45
C ASN A 188 8.10 -14.73 -4.49
N LEU A 189 9.29 -14.77 -3.88
CA LEU A 189 10.11 -15.99 -3.75
C LEU A 189 9.81 -16.80 -2.48
N GLY A 190 8.79 -16.42 -1.70
CA GLY A 190 8.41 -17.13 -0.48
C GLY A 190 9.30 -16.83 0.74
N VAL A 191 10.11 -15.76 0.70
CA VAL A 191 10.83 -15.28 1.88
C VAL A 191 9.88 -14.37 2.69
N GLU A 192 8.95 -15.01 3.38
CA GLU A 192 7.76 -14.38 3.96
C GLU A 192 8.08 -13.24 4.93
N ARG A 193 9.17 -13.34 5.70
CA ARG A 193 9.50 -12.38 6.78
C ARG A 193 10.38 -11.21 6.34
N ILE A 194 10.52 -10.94 5.04
CA ILE A 194 11.30 -9.79 4.59
C ILE A 194 10.57 -8.46 4.93
N PRO A 195 11.28 -7.43 5.41
CA PRO A 195 10.68 -6.12 5.65
C PRO A 195 10.21 -5.42 4.37
N VAL A 196 9.04 -4.81 4.44
CA VAL A 196 8.45 -3.97 3.39
C VAL A 196 8.54 -2.51 3.82
N THR A 197 9.43 -1.76 3.17
CA THR A 197 9.83 -0.40 3.63
C THR A 197 9.73 0.68 2.56
N HIS A 198 9.35 0.37 1.32
CA HIS A 198 9.38 1.34 0.21
C HIS A 198 8.45 2.55 0.41
N HIS A 199 7.31 2.36 1.09
CA HIS A 199 6.42 3.45 1.48
C HIS A 199 6.93 4.30 2.65
N MET A 200 7.97 3.85 3.34
CA MET A 200 8.68 4.62 4.37
C MET A 200 9.85 5.39 3.73
N THR A 201 10.60 4.74 2.83
CA THR A 201 11.79 5.34 2.21
C THR A 201 11.48 6.42 1.18
N LEU A 202 10.41 6.27 0.36
CA LEU A 202 10.06 7.28 -0.64
C LEU A 202 9.66 8.62 -0.02
N PRO A 203 8.67 8.70 0.89
CA PRO A 203 8.29 9.98 1.47
C PRO A 203 9.40 10.58 2.34
N ALA A 204 10.20 9.75 3.02
CA ALA A 204 11.34 10.22 3.80
C ALA A 204 12.44 10.87 2.94
N GLY A 205 12.82 10.24 1.83
CA GLY A 205 13.76 10.81 0.87
C GLY A 205 13.23 12.11 0.24
N THR A 206 11.94 12.12 -0.08
CA THR A 206 11.23 13.31 -0.61
C THR A 206 11.26 14.46 0.39
N ALA A 207 10.92 14.20 1.66
CA ALA A 207 10.93 15.20 2.71
C ALA A 207 12.34 15.73 3.02
N ALA A 208 13.36 14.87 2.99
CA ALA A 208 14.75 15.29 3.17
C ALA A 208 15.22 16.25 2.08
N LEU A 209 14.89 15.96 0.81
CA LEU A 209 15.23 16.84 -0.31
C LEU A 209 14.43 18.15 -0.25
N ALA A 210 13.12 18.07 0.00
CA ALA A 210 12.26 19.23 0.17
C ALA A 210 12.77 20.17 1.29
N PHE A 211 13.19 19.60 2.42
CA PHE A 211 13.75 20.36 3.55
C PHE A 211 15.09 21.04 3.20
N THR A 212 15.95 20.38 2.42
CA THR A 212 17.32 20.86 2.15
C THR A 212 17.45 21.76 0.92
N ALA A 213 16.43 21.81 0.05
CA ALA A 213 16.47 22.51 -1.24
C ALA A 213 16.75 24.02 -1.15
N GLY A 214 16.36 24.69 -0.07
CA GLY A 214 16.51 26.14 0.09
C GLY A 214 17.93 26.63 0.41
N GLY A 215 18.95 25.77 0.27
CA GLY A 215 20.32 26.07 0.74
C GLY A 215 20.39 26.29 2.25
N SER A 216 19.32 25.93 2.97
CA SER A 216 19.23 26.09 4.41
C SER A 216 20.35 25.30 5.05
N GLN A 217 21.14 26.00 5.85
CA GLN A 217 22.13 25.49 6.80
C GLN A 217 21.48 24.65 7.91
N GLY A 218 20.49 23.82 7.60
CA GLY A 218 20.04 22.76 8.49
C GLY A 218 21.16 21.73 8.56
N SER A 219 21.61 21.40 9.78
CA SER A 219 22.60 20.33 9.92
C SER A 219 22.06 19.06 9.26
N ALA A 220 22.90 18.29 8.58
CA ALA A 220 22.51 17.00 7.99
C ALA A 220 21.76 16.12 9.00
N ALA A 221 22.06 16.26 10.29
CA ALA A 221 21.33 15.62 11.38
C ALA A 221 19.84 16.00 11.43
N VAL A 222 19.46 17.27 11.26
CA VAL A 222 18.04 17.69 11.24
C VAL A 222 17.32 17.13 10.03
N ALA A 223 17.94 17.14 8.85
CA ALA A 223 17.34 16.55 7.65
C ALA A 223 17.11 15.03 7.81
N LEU A 224 18.05 14.32 8.44
CA LEU A 224 17.87 12.90 8.78
C LEU A 224 16.77 12.67 9.82
N LEU A 225 16.63 13.57 10.81
CA LEU A 225 15.53 13.50 11.77
C LEU A 225 14.18 13.71 11.07
N VAL A 226 14.07 14.69 10.18
CA VAL A 226 12.87 14.91 9.35
C VAL A 226 12.54 13.65 8.54
N ALA A 227 13.54 13.06 7.87
CA ALA A 227 13.36 11.83 7.11
C ALA A 227 12.89 10.66 8.00
N GLY A 228 13.47 10.50 9.19
CA GLY A 228 13.05 9.52 10.18
C GLY A 228 11.61 9.72 10.64
N VAL A 229 11.19 10.96 10.89
CA VAL A 229 9.80 11.30 11.26
C VAL A 229 8.84 10.97 10.12
N PHE A 230 9.19 11.28 8.87
CA PHE A 230 8.36 10.94 7.71
C PHE A 230 8.25 9.43 7.50
N GLY A 231 9.35 8.70 7.59
CA GLY A 231 9.33 7.23 7.49
C GLY A 231 8.50 6.58 8.59
N LEU A 232 8.63 7.07 9.84
CA LEU A 232 7.80 6.65 10.98
C LEU A 232 6.31 6.95 10.72
N ALA A 233 5.99 8.17 10.31
CA ALA A 233 4.61 8.59 10.06
C ALA A 233 3.96 7.78 8.94
N CYS A 234 4.69 7.51 7.85
CA CYS A 234 4.19 6.70 6.74
C CYS A 234 4.06 5.22 7.12
N GLY A 235 4.96 4.67 7.93
CA GLY A 235 4.82 3.32 8.48
C GLY A 235 3.56 3.19 9.34
N LEU A 236 3.37 4.11 10.30
CA LEU A 236 2.18 4.12 11.15
C LEU A 236 0.90 4.36 10.36
N PHE A 237 0.92 5.24 9.36
CA PHE A 237 -0.25 5.47 8.51
C PHE A 237 -0.57 4.22 7.66
N GLY A 238 0.43 3.54 7.12
CA GLY A 238 0.23 2.27 6.41
C GLY A 238 -0.42 1.22 7.32
N GLU A 239 0.04 1.12 8.57
CA GLU A 239 -0.56 0.22 9.56
C GLU A 239 -1.98 0.66 9.98
N LEU A 240 -2.27 1.95 10.06
CA LEU A 240 -3.63 2.43 10.27
C LEU A 240 -4.54 2.07 9.08
N PHE A 241 -4.06 2.32 7.86
CA PHE A 241 -4.79 2.07 6.63
C PHE A 241 -5.08 0.58 6.45
N GLN A 242 -4.11 -0.30 6.72
CA GLN A 242 -4.31 -1.74 6.60
C GLN A 242 -5.37 -2.23 7.60
N ARG A 243 -5.37 -1.76 8.85
CA ARG A 243 -6.38 -2.16 9.84
C ARG A 243 -7.80 -1.75 9.43
N ILE A 244 -7.95 -0.59 8.77
CA ILE A 244 -9.25 -0.08 8.35
C ILE A 244 -9.72 -0.74 7.06
N PHE A 245 -8.89 -0.77 6.02
CA PHE A 245 -9.34 -1.12 4.67
C PHE A 245 -8.89 -2.50 4.20
N TYR A 246 -7.83 -3.07 4.78
CA TYR A 246 -7.30 -4.38 4.37
C TYR A 246 -7.76 -5.50 5.29
N ALA A 247 -7.55 -5.37 6.60
CA ALA A 247 -7.62 -6.47 7.56
C ALA A 247 -9.02 -7.11 7.66
N HIS A 248 -10.07 -6.30 7.50
CA HIS A 248 -11.47 -6.77 7.52
C HIS A 248 -12.07 -6.91 6.12
N GLY A 249 -11.42 -6.38 5.08
CA GLY A 249 -11.88 -6.47 3.70
C GLY A 249 -11.43 -7.77 3.04
N ASP A 250 -11.93 -8.06 1.83
CA ASP A 250 -11.67 -9.34 1.15
C ASP A 250 -10.67 -9.26 -0.01
N THR A 251 -10.35 -8.06 -0.49
CA THR A 251 -9.44 -7.85 -1.62
C THR A 251 -8.20 -7.06 -1.21
N HIS A 252 -7.14 -7.13 -2.01
CA HIS A 252 -5.93 -6.35 -1.77
C HIS A 252 -6.18 -4.84 -1.98
N TRP A 253 -6.18 -4.06 -0.90
CA TRP A 253 -6.13 -2.59 -0.96
C TRP A 253 -4.82 -2.12 -0.32
N ASP A 254 -3.89 -1.76 -1.18
CA ASP A 254 -2.46 -1.62 -0.87
C ASP A 254 -2.15 -0.54 0.19
N PRO A 255 -1.76 -0.93 1.42
CA PRO A 255 -1.40 0.02 2.46
C PRO A 255 -0.15 0.86 2.13
N PRO A 256 0.91 0.32 1.48
CA PRO A 256 2.05 1.10 1.00
C PRO A 256 1.69 2.27 0.09
N ALA A 257 0.85 2.06 -0.94
CA ALA A 257 0.44 3.15 -1.83
C ALA A 257 -0.32 4.24 -1.06
N ALA A 258 -1.21 3.87 -0.13
CA ALA A 258 -1.91 4.84 0.71
C ALA A 258 -0.93 5.65 1.59
N ALA A 259 0.09 4.99 2.15
CA ALA A 259 1.14 5.65 2.92
C ALA A 259 2.01 6.60 2.08
N ILE A 260 2.32 6.26 0.83
CA ILE A 260 3.04 7.15 -0.10
C ILE A 260 2.19 8.38 -0.41
N VAL A 261 0.91 8.21 -0.70
CA VAL A 261 -0.03 9.33 -0.91
C VAL A 261 -0.05 10.25 0.31
N PHE A 262 -0.21 9.68 1.51
CA PHE A 262 -0.21 10.45 2.76
C PHE A 262 1.11 11.20 2.97
N GLY A 263 2.25 10.53 2.82
CA GLY A 263 3.56 11.11 3.05
C GLY A 263 3.90 12.22 2.06
N THR A 264 3.60 12.03 0.77
CA THR A 264 3.80 13.08 -0.25
C THR A 264 2.85 14.25 -0.08
N PHE A 265 1.59 14.00 0.31
CA PHE A 265 0.67 15.08 0.69
C PHE A 265 1.17 15.87 1.90
N LEU A 266 1.77 15.20 2.89
CA LEU A 266 2.37 15.89 4.04
C LEU A 266 3.56 16.78 3.62
N VAL A 267 4.40 16.36 2.66
CA VAL A 267 5.45 17.21 2.09
C VAL A 267 4.84 18.47 1.48
N PHE A 268 3.78 18.33 0.67
CA PHE A 268 3.07 19.49 0.12
C PHE A 268 2.52 20.41 1.22
N VAL A 269 1.88 19.86 2.25
CA VAL A 269 1.32 20.67 3.35
C VAL A 269 2.43 21.48 4.02
N LEU A 270 3.57 20.85 4.33
CA LEU A 270 4.71 21.55 4.96
C LEU A 270 5.32 22.62 4.06
N TYR A 271 5.35 22.39 2.75
CA TYR A 271 5.74 23.41 1.77
C TYR A 271 4.74 24.58 1.75
N ALA A 272 3.45 24.29 1.62
CA ALA A 272 2.39 25.28 1.49
C ALA A 272 2.28 26.21 2.72
N VAL A 273 2.61 25.71 3.92
CA VAL A 273 2.65 26.51 5.16
C VAL A 273 4.01 27.14 5.46
N GLY A 274 4.99 27.00 4.55
CA GLY A 274 6.32 27.62 4.66
C GLY A 274 7.27 26.95 5.65
N VAL A 275 7.00 25.71 6.08
CA VAL A 275 7.92 24.92 6.91
C VAL A 275 9.01 24.28 6.06
N PHE A 276 8.68 23.77 4.88
CA PHE A 276 9.65 23.33 3.88
C PHE A 276 9.90 24.43 2.85
N PRO A 277 11.16 24.65 2.43
CA PRO A 277 11.47 25.64 1.40
C PRO A 277 11.09 25.20 -0.02
N ASP A 278 10.83 23.91 -0.24
CA ASP A 278 10.50 23.31 -1.54
C ASP A 278 9.57 22.09 -1.35
N SER A 279 8.97 21.56 -2.42
CA SER A 279 8.15 20.34 -2.41
C SER A 279 8.85 19.10 -2.99
N SER A 280 10.15 19.22 -3.29
CA SER A 280 10.95 18.24 -4.03
C SER A 280 10.37 17.99 -5.43
N TRP A 281 9.69 16.86 -5.62
CA TRP A 281 9.04 16.51 -6.88
C TRP A 281 7.50 16.50 -6.76
N VAL A 282 6.97 16.72 -5.56
CA VAL A 282 5.53 16.69 -5.30
C VAL A 282 4.88 17.93 -5.91
N ALA A 283 3.82 17.73 -6.68
CA ALA A 283 3.08 18.83 -7.29
C ALA A 283 2.43 19.74 -6.23
N THR A 284 2.30 21.02 -6.55
CA THR A 284 1.91 22.05 -5.57
C THR A 284 0.58 22.71 -5.90
N LEU A 285 -0.32 22.10 -6.70
CA LEU A 285 -1.53 22.77 -7.19
C LEU A 285 -1.27 24.10 -7.93
N GLY A 286 -0.03 24.33 -8.38
CA GLY A 286 0.38 25.56 -9.07
C GLY A 286 0.72 26.74 -8.16
N ILE A 287 0.84 26.53 -6.83
CA ILE A 287 1.42 27.51 -5.90
C ILE A 287 2.94 27.37 -5.78
#